data_AF-A0A5C5V4U9-F1
#
_entry.id   AF-A0A5C5V4U9-F1
#
_cell.length_a   1.000
_cell.length_b   1.000
_cell.length_c   1.000
_cell.angle_alpha   90.00
_cell.angle_beta   90.00
_cell.angle_gamma   90.00
#
_symmetry.space_group_name_H-M   'P 1'
#
loop_
_entity.id
_entity.type
_entity.pdbx_description
1 polymer ?
#
loop_
_entity_poly.entity_id
_entity_poly.type
_entity_poly.pdbx_seq_one_letter_code
_entity_poly.pdbx_strand_id
1 'polypeptide(L)'
;MSSDKAQILERRRVELIHAVSSDASDAALEKRVAALKSAIYGFLKKRYVFLHPFQNEAKAPQQQALKSRWESISTEEVIALVATWPKNPTHKQLQLP
;
A
#
# COMPACT_ATOMS: atom_id res chain seq x y z
N MET A 1 17.75 6.56 -10.08
CA MET A 1 16.77 7.48 -9.48
C MET A 1 15.62 6.67 -8.91
N SER A 2 15.67 6.34 -7.62
CA SER A 2 14.74 5.39 -7.00
C SER A 2 14.28 5.86 -5.62
N SER A 3 13.59 7.02 -5.53
CA SER A 3 13.14 7.51 -4.21
C SER A 3 11.69 7.98 -4.14
N ASP A 4 11.09 8.51 -5.21
CA ASP A 4 9.80 9.22 -5.06
C ASP A 4 8.66 8.30 -4.59
N LYS A 5 8.54 7.08 -5.11
CA LYS A 5 7.42 6.20 -4.76
C LYS A 5 7.52 5.57 -3.37
N ALA A 6 8.74 5.24 -2.93
CA ALA A 6 8.96 4.72 -1.58
C ALA A 6 8.71 5.81 -0.53
N GLN A 7 9.17 7.04 -0.82
CA GLN A 7 8.92 8.22 0.02
C GLN A 7 7.43 8.59 0.03
N ILE A 8 6.72 8.50 -1.09
CA ILE A 8 5.26 8.70 -1.14
C ILE A 8 4.55 7.67 -0.27
N LEU A 9 4.91 6.38 -0.36
CA LEU A 9 4.31 5.33 0.45
C LEU A 9 4.53 5.59 1.95
N GLU A 10 5.76 5.90 2.35
CA GLU A 10 6.10 6.21 3.74
C GLU A 10 5.35 7.46 4.22
N ARG A 11 5.23 8.50 3.39
CA ARG A 11 4.44 9.69 3.71
C ARG A 11 2.97 9.34 3.96
N ARG A 12 2.35 8.53 3.09
CA ARG A 12 0.95 8.11 3.27
C ARG A 12 0.75 7.24 4.50
N ARG A 13 1.74 6.40 4.84
CA ARG A 13 1.77 5.61 6.08
C ARG A 13 1.75 6.51 7.31
N VAL A 14 2.67 7.48 7.36
CA VAL A 14 2.77 8.44 8.47
C VAL A 14 1.51 9.31 8.57
N GLU A 15 0.98 9.78 7.44
CA GLU A 15 -0.28 10.53 7.40
C GLU A 15 -1.46 9.73 7.96
N LEU A 16 -1.53 8.41 7.66
CA LEU A 16 -2.57 7.54 8.21
C LEU A 16 -2.37 7.32 9.72
N ILE A 17 -1.14 7.03 10.18
CA ILE A 17 -0.84 6.86 11.61
C ILE A 17 -1.22 8.13 12.39
N HIS A 18 -0.83 9.30 11.88
CA HIS A 18 -1.18 10.57 12.50
C HIS A 18 -2.70 10.79 12.52
N ALA A 19 -3.41 10.50 11.42
CA ALA A 19 -4.87 10.66 11.36
C ALA A 19 -5.59 9.77 12.39
N VAL A 20 -5.11 8.53 12.56
CA VAL A 20 -5.63 7.60 13.57
C VAL A 20 -5.34 8.12 14.99
N SER A 21 -4.13 8.64 15.24
CA SER A 21 -3.78 9.21 16.55
C SER A 21 -4.47 10.54 16.86
N SER A 22 -4.96 11.26 15.85
CA SER A 22 -5.63 12.56 16.00
C SER A 22 -7.15 12.46 16.04
N ASP A 23 -7.70 11.27 16.19
CA ASP A 23 -9.15 11.01 16.17
C ASP A 23 -9.83 11.62 14.92
N ALA A 24 -9.19 11.44 13.76
CA ALA A 24 -9.71 11.96 12.50
C ALA A 24 -11.04 11.27 12.15
N SER A 25 -11.96 12.02 11.52
CA SER A 25 -13.25 11.46 11.11
C SER A 25 -13.12 10.27 10.16
N ASP A 26 -14.10 9.37 10.17
CA ASP A 26 -14.14 8.18 9.33
C ASP A 26 -13.94 8.51 7.84
N ALA A 27 -14.58 9.57 7.36
CA ALA A 27 -14.43 10.03 5.98
C ALA A 27 -12.99 10.49 5.65
N ALA A 28 -12.26 11.05 6.62
CA ALA A 28 -10.85 11.40 6.45
C ALA A 28 -9.97 10.14 6.46
N LEU A 29 -10.25 9.18 7.34
CA LEU A 29 -9.55 7.90 7.42
C LEU A 29 -9.72 7.09 6.13
N GLU A 30 -10.94 6.97 5.61
CA GLU A 30 -11.21 6.28 4.33
C GLU A 30 -10.42 6.89 3.17
N LYS A 31 -10.37 8.22 3.06
CA LYS A 31 -9.59 8.91 2.03
C LYS A 31 -8.09 8.62 2.16
N ARG A 32 -7.56 8.59 3.39
CA ARG A 32 -6.13 8.29 3.65
C ARG A 32 -5.81 6.83 3.36
N VAL A 33 -6.70 5.91 3.75
CA VAL A 33 -6.58 4.48 3.44
C VAL A 33 -6.63 4.25 1.94
N ALA A 34 -7.56 4.85 1.20
CA ALA A 34 -7.63 4.74 -0.25
C ALA A 34 -6.35 5.26 -0.94
N ALA A 35 -5.83 6.41 -0.47
CA ALA A 35 -4.55 6.95 -0.97
C ALA A 35 -3.37 6.02 -0.66
N LEU A 36 -3.35 5.39 0.52
CA LEU A 36 -2.34 4.41 0.90
C LEU A 36 -2.42 3.14 0.05
N LYS A 37 -3.62 2.56 -0.13
CA LYS A 37 -3.87 1.40 -1.01
C LYS A 37 -3.32 1.65 -2.42
N SER A 38 -3.60 2.83 -2.98
CA SER A 38 -3.07 3.26 -4.29
C SER A 38 -1.54 3.35 -4.32
N ALA A 39 -0.92 3.90 -3.27
CA ALA A 39 0.54 3.98 -3.16
C ALA A 39 1.19 2.59 -3.07
N ILE A 40 0.61 1.67 -2.29
CA ILE A 40 1.07 0.28 -2.17
C ILE A 40 1.04 -0.42 -3.52
N TYR A 41 -0.10 -0.34 -4.23
CA TYR A 41 -0.22 -0.90 -5.57
C TYR A 41 0.81 -0.30 -6.55
N GLY A 42 0.97 1.02 -6.52
CA GLY A 42 1.94 1.73 -7.37
C GLY A 42 3.41 1.36 -7.07
N PHE A 43 3.73 1.02 -5.83
CA PHE A 43 5.05 0.54 -5.41
C PHE A 43 5.28 -0.91 -5.83
N LEU A 44 4.32 -1.80 -5.56
CA LEU A 44 4.39 -3.22 -5.90
C LEU A 44 4.43 -3.44 -7.42
N LYS A 45 3.62 -2.72 -8.19
CA LYS A 45 3.62 -2.78 -9.66
C LYS A 45 4.99 -2.41 -10.24
N LYS A 46 5.61 -1.32 -9.78
CA LYS A 46 6.95 -0.92 -10.26
C LYS A 46 8.02 -1.96 -9.93
N ARG A 47 7.99 -2.48 -8.69
CA ARG A 47 8.95 -3.49 -8.25
C ARG A 47 8.79 -4.80 -9.01
N TYR A 48 7.55 -5.17 -9.34
CA TYR A 48 7.24 -6.33 -10.16
C TYR A 48 7.77 -6.18 -11.60
N VAL A 49 7.49 -5.06 -12.27
CA VAL A 49 7.99 -4.78 -13.63
C VAL A 49 9.51 -4.77 -13.68
N PHE A 50 10.16 -4.21 -12.66
CA PHE A 50 11.63 -4.20 -12.55
C PHE A 50 12.22 -5.61 -12.41
N LEU A 51 11.61 -6.47 -11.58
CA LEU A 51 12.10 -7.83 -11.32
C LEU A 51 11.76 -8.83 -12.44
N HIS A 52 10.72 -8.57 -13.23
CA HIS A 52 10.26 -9.47 -14.29
C HIS A 52 9.98 -8.71 -15.60
N PRO A 53 11.02 -8.14 -16.26
CA PRO A 53 10.84 -7.32 -17.46
C PRO A 53 10.20 -8.08 -18.64
N PHE A 54 10.32 -9.42 -18.66
CA PHE A 54 9.80 -10.30 -19.71
C PHE A 54 8.48 -11.02 -19.35
N GLN A 55 7.89 -10.82 -18.16
CA GLN A 55 6.66 -11.52 -17.71
C GLN A 55 5.46 -10.57 -17.51
N ASN A 56 5.37 -9.51 -18.31
CA ASN A 56 4.38 -8.45 -18.10
C ASN A 56 2.91 -8.89 -18.33
N GLU A 57 2.66 -9.86 -19.20
CA GLU A 57 1.28 -10.31 -19.52
C GLU A 57 0.82 -11.51 -18.69
N ALA A 58 1.65 -12.54 -18.51
CA ALA A 58 1.23 -13.80 -17.89
C ALA A 58 0.87 -13.69 -16.39
N LYS A 59 1.22 -12.57 -15.72
CA LYS A 59 0.90 -12.34 -14.30
C LYS A 59 0.07 -11.07 -14.03
N ALA A 60 -0.59 -10.51 -15.06
CA ALA A 60 -1.72 -9.61 -14.86
C ALA A 60 -2.73 -10.14 -13.80
N PRO A 61 -3.02 -11.45 -13.72
CA PRO A 61 -3.86 -11.99 -12.64
C PRO A 61 -3.31 -11.76 -11.23
N GLN A 62 -1.98 -11.78 -11.02
CA GLN A 62 -1.39 -11.56 -9.69
C GLN A 62 -1.46 -10.09 -9.27
N GLN A 63 -1.27 -9.16 -10.22
CA GLN A 63 -1.44 -7.73 -9.96
C GLN A 63 -2.91 -7.38 -9.69
N GLN A 64 -3.83 -8.00 -10.43
CA GLN A 64 -5.27 -7.84 -10.22
C GLN A 64 -5.73 -8.49 -8.90
N ALA A 65 -5.28 -9.71 -8.58
CA ALA A 65 -5.59 -10.37 -7.32
C ALA A 65 -5.05 -9.58 -6.11
N LEU A 66 -3.84 -9.03 -6.20
CA LEU A 66 -3.28 -8.16 -5.17
C LEU A 66 -4.11 -6.88 -5.01
N LYS A 67 -4.52 -6.25 -6.11
CA LYS A 67 -5.40 -5.07 -6.08
C LYS A 67 -6.74 -5.42 -5.44
N SER A 68 -7.38 -6.50 -5.86
CA SER A 68 -8.66 -6.96 -5.31
C SER A 68 -8.55 -7.30 -3.83
N ARG A 69 -7.46 -7.93 -3.37
CA ARG A 69 -7.20 -8.20 -1.95
C ARG A 69 -7.09 -6.92 -1.12
N TRP A 70 -6.41 -5.90 -1.64
CA TRP A 70 -6.33 -4.60 -0.97
C TRP A 70 -7.65 -3.82 -1.03
N GLU A 71 -8.44 -3.97 -2.09
CA GLU A 71 -9.77 -3.37 -2.19
C GLU A 71 -10.77 -4.01 -1.21
N SER A 72 -10.69 -5.32 -1.01
CA SER A 72 -11.58 -6.06 -0.09
C SER A 72 -11.26 -5.85 1.39
N ILE A 73 -10.03 -5.46 1.73
CA ILE A 73 -9.63 -5.21 3.12
C ILE A 73 -10.31 -3.96 3.66
N SER A 74 -10.85 -4.05 4.88
CA SER A 74 -11.52 -2.94 5.55
C SER A 74 -10.53 -1.85 5.98
N THR A 75 -11.04 -0.63 6.23
CA THR A 75 -10.24 0.50 6.74
C THR A 75 -9.54 0.14 8.06
N GLU A 76 -10.25 -0.54 8.96
CA GLU A 76 -9.71 -0.96 10.26
C GLU A 76 -8.56 -1.96 10.10
N GLU A 77 -8.69 -2.95 9.21
CA GLU A 77 -7.62 -3.90 8.92
C GLU A 77 -6.38 -3.21 8.33
N VAL A 78 -6.55 -2.22 7.44
CA VAL A 78 -5.42 -1.43 6.93
C VAL A 78 -4.72 -0.70 8.07
N ILE A 79 -5.48 -0.06 8.95
CA ILE A 79 -4.94 0.69 10.09
C ILE A 79 -4.14 -0.24 11.00
N ALA A 80 -4.70 -1.41 11.35
CA ALA A 80 -4.04 -2.42 12.17
C ALA A 80 -2.74 -2.91 11.50
N LEU A 81 -2.77 -3.24 10.21
CA LEU A 81 -1.59 -3.66 9.46
C LEU A 81 -0.50 -2.58 9.46
N VAL A 82 -0.87 -1.33 9.19
CA VAL A 82 0.05 -0.19 9.12
C VAL A 82 0.71 0.10 10.46
N ALA A 83 -0.03 -0.08 11.57
CA ALA A 83 0.52 0.08 12.91
C ALA A 83 1.63 -0.93 13.21
N THR A 84 1.61 -2.12 12.60
CA THR A 84 2.65 -3.15 12.77
C THR A 84 3.86 -2.97 11.85
N TRP A 85 3.81 -2.07 10.88
CA TRP A 85 4.89 -1.93 9.89
C TRP A 85 6.07 -1.13 10.44
N PRO A 86 7.32 -1.58 10.18
CA PRO A 86 8.50 -0.77 10.45
C PRO A 86 8.55 0.45 9.51
N LYS A 87 9.42 1.41 9.83
CA LYS A 87 9.75 2.52 8.93
C LYS A 87 10.28 1.94 7.61
N ASN A 88 9.66 2.27 6.48
CA ASN A 88 9.90 1.68 5.16
C ASN A 88 9.60 0.16 5.08
N PRO A 89 8.31 -0.23 5.05
CA PRO A 89 7.93 -1.64 4.93
C PRO A 89 8.46 -2.28 3.64
N THR A 90 8.91 -3.52 3.75
CA THR A 90 9.36 -4.30 2.59
C THR A 90 8.17 -4.73 1.73
N HIS A 91 8.42 -5.00 0.45
CA HIS A 91 7.40 -5.54 -0.46
C HIS A 91 6.73 -6.84 0.04
N LYS A 92 7.39 -7.63 0.90
CA LYS A 92 6.81 -8.81 1.54
C LYS A 92 5.82 -8.44 2.64
N GLN A 93 6.08 -7.37 3.39
CA GLN A 93 5.18 -6.85 4.43
C GLN A 93 3.96 -6.13 3.83
N LEU A 94 4.11 -5.60 2.61
CA LEU A 94 3.02 -5.00 1.84
C LEU A 94 2.16 -6.05 1.11
N GLN A 95 2.60 -7.31 1.04
CA GLN A 95 1.79 -8.41 0.58
C GLN A 95 0.91 -8.86 1.74
N LEU A 96 -0.40 -8.88 1.52
CA LEU A 96 -1.36 -9.41 2.47
C LEU A 96 -1.15 -10.93 2.59
N PRO A 97 -1.31 -11.53 3.79
CA PRO A 97 -1.30 -12.99 3.94
C PRO A 97 -2.30 -13.67 3.00
#